data_AF-A0A1V4ZXL2-F1
#
_entry.id   AF-A0A1V4ZXL2-F1
#
_cell.length_a   1.000
_cell.length_b   1.000
_cell.length_c   1.000
_cell.angle_alpha   90.00
_cell.angle_beta   90.00
_cell.angle_gamma   90.00
#
_symmetry.space_group_name_H-M   'P 1'
#
loop_
_entity.id
_entity.type
_entity.pdbx_description
1 polymer ?
#
loop_
_entity_poly.entity_id
_entity_poly.type
_entity_poly.pdbx_seq_one_letter_code
_entity_poly.pdbx_strand_id
1 'polypeptide(L)'
;MPDIYQIIYQKLEKMGVLEVRQYAVIEMPPYVPLCIDRLSEDVYALSQNPEVEGVMVADPDMEIRVDHARKTAEPLTLQSGETRRVVYTAPGRVDLKTRIELSRFLDTWLSDLLDKGFIRHQ
;
A
#
# COMPACT_ATOMS: atom_id res chain seq x y z
N MET A 1 -11.92 16.21 -11.29
CA MET A 1 -10.87 15.68 -10.39
C MET A 1 -10.87 14.17 -10.52
N PRO A 2 -9.69 13.52 -10.62
CA PRO A 2 -9.61 12.07 -10.56
C PRO A 2 -10.16 11.53 -9.23
N ASP A 3 -10.77 10.35 -9.27
CA ASP A 3 -11.22 9.64 -8.07
C ASP A 3 -10.00 9.16 -7.25
N ILE A 4 -10.15 9.00 -5.94
CA ILE A 4 -9.07 8.61 -5.03
C ILE A 4 -8.39 7.31 -5.48
N TYR A 5 -9.15 6.35 -6.03
CA TYR A 5 -8.58 5.09 -6.53
C TYR A 5 -7.66 5.29 -7.74
N GLN A 6 -7.94 6.26 -8.60
CA GLN A 6 -7.07 6.61 -9.73
C GLN A 6 -5.81 7.33 -9.25
N ILE A 7 -5.94 8.18 -8.22
CA ILE A 7 -4.79 8.86 -7.60
C ILE A 7 -3.85 7.83 -6.97
N ILE A 8 -4.39 6.86 -6.20
CA ILE A 8 -3.60 5.77 -5.61
C ILE A 8 -2.88 4.99 -6.71
N TYR A 9 -3.57 4.60 -7.78
CA TYR A 9 -2.95 3.90 -8.92
C TYR A 9 -1.77 4.68 -9.48
N GLN A 10 -1.95 5.98 -9.75
CA GLN A 10 -0.90 6.84 -10.30
C GLN A 10 0.31 6.95 -9.37
N LYS A 11 0.10 6.98 -8.05
CA LYS A 11 1.19 6.98 -7.07
C LYS A 11 1.95 5.66 -7.08
N LEU A 12 1.25 4.52 -7.07
CA LEU A 12 1.88 3.20 -7.18
C LEU A 12 2.68 3.04 -8.48
N GLU A 13 2.12 3.54 -9.59
CA GLU A 13 2.80 3.56 -10.90
C GLU A 13 4.07 4.43 -10.82
N LYS A 14 3.97 5.66 -10.31
CA LYS A 14 5.09 6.58 -10.14
C LYS A 14 6.21 6.02 -9.25
N MET A 15 5.85 5.29 -8.20
CA MET A 15 6.82 4.66 -7.30
C MET A 15 7.50 3.43 -7.93
N GLY A 16 6.98 2.92 -9.05
CA GLY A 16 7.46 1.68 -9.70
C GLY A 16 6.98 0.39 -9.02
N VAL A 17 5.95 0.48 -8.16
CA VAL A 17 5.35 -0.68 -7.48
C VAL A 17 4.74 -1.66 -8.47
N LEU A 18 4.04 -1.14 -9.48
CA LEU A 18 3.30 -1.95 -10.48
C LEU A 18 4.20 -2.77 -11.41
N GLU A 19 5.51 -2.55 -11.37
CA GLU A 19 6.51 -3.29 -12.15
C GLU A 19 7.18 -4.41 -11.36
N VAL A 20 6.89 -4.52 -10.06
CA VAL A 20 7.45 -5.56 -9.20
C VAL A 20 6.86 -6.92 -9.60
N ARG A 21 7.73 -7.87 -9.95
CA ARG A 21 7.30 -9.20 -10.41
C ARG A 21 7.02 -10.18 -9.28
N GLN A 22 7.74 -10.05 -8.16
CA GLN A 22 7.60 -10.92 -7.01
C GLN A 22 7.84 -10.14 -5.72
N TYR A 23 9.02 -9.54 -5.60
CA TYR A 23 9.41 -8.79 -4.41
C TYR A 23 10.38 -7.66 -4.77
N ALA A 24 10.33 -6.55 -4.04
CA ALA A 24 11.32 -5.49 -4.07
C ALA A 24 11.39 -4.76 -2.72
N VAL A 25 12.54 -4.14 -2.44
CA VAL A 25 12.72 -3.20 -1.33
C VAL A 25 13.20 -1.87 -1.89
N ILE A 26 12.63 -0.77 -1.40
CA ILE A 26 13.16 0.57 -1.62
C ILE A 26 13.80 1.04 -0.32
N GLU A 27 15.13 1.06 -0.32
CA GLU A 27 15.94 1.61 0.77
C GLU A 27 15.97 3.14 0.66
N MET A 28 15.72 3.85 1.78
CA MET A 28 15.78 5.32 1.81
C MET A 28 16.23 5.84 3.19
N PRO A 29 17.51 5.72 3.56
CA PRO A 29 17.99 6.23 4.84
C PRO A 29 17.72 7.74 5.00
N PRO A 30 17.32 8.20 6.20
CA PRO A 30 17.23 7.47 7.47
C PRO A 30 15.86 6.79 7.72
N TYR A 31 14.98 6.72 6.71
CA TYR A 31 13.64 6.16 6.86
C TYR A 31 13.63 4.63 6.83
N VAL A 32 12.56 4.04 7.38
CA VAL A 32 12.32 2.60 7.32
C VAL A 32 12.13 2.18 5.85
N PRO A 33 12.80 1.10 5.38
CA PRO A 33 12.67 0.64 4.00
C PRO A 33 11.22 0.25 3.67
N LEU A 34 10.82 0.49 2.42
CA LEU A 34 9.53 0.06 1.92
C LEU A 34 9.68 -1.32 1.28
N CYS A 35 9.04 -2.33 1.87
CA CYS A 35 8.91 -3.66 1.29
C CYS A 35 7.71 -3.70 0.35
N ILE A 36 7.88 -4.37 -0.79
CA ILE A 36 6.86 -4.52 -1.83
C ILE A 36 6.81 -5.99 -2.23
N ASP A 37 5.67 -6.63 -2.01
CA ASP A 37 5.41 -8.01 -2.43
C ASP A 37 4.28 -8.04 -3.46
N ARG A 38 4.43 -8.84 -4.52
CA ARG A 38 3.34 -9.14 -5.45
C ARG A 38 2.70 -10.46 -5.04
N LEU A 39 1.53 -10.38 -4.42
CA LEU A 39 0.79 -11.53 -3.89
C LEU A 39 0.03 -12.29 -4.99
N SER A 40 -0.46 -11.58 -6.00
CA SER A 40 -1.07 -12.16 -7.20
C SER A 40 -0.92 -11.21 -8.39
N GLU A 41 -1.54 -11.53 -9.54
CA GLU A 41 -1.45 -10.69 -10.73
C GLU A 41 -1.83 -9.22 -10.45
N ASP A 42 -2.87 -9.02 -9.65
CA ASP A 42 -3.50 -7.72 -9.41
C ASP A 42 -3.44 -7.29 -7.93
N VAL A 43 -2.65 -7.98 -7.09
CA VAL A 43 -2.57 -7.67 -5.65
C VAL A 43 -1.12 -7.50 -5.22
N TYR A 44 -0.85 -6.38 -4.55
CA TYR A 44 0.43 -6.02 -3.98
C TYR A 44 0.29 -5.82 -2.47
N ALA A 45 1.28 -6.24 -1.70
CA ALA A 45 1.44 -5.83 -0.31
C ALA A 45 2.55 -4.79 -0.21
N LEU A 46 2.29 -3.72 0.55
CA LEU A 46 3.27 -2.68 0.89
C LEU A 46 3.43 -2.64 2.40
N SER A 47 4.67 -2.70 2.88
CA SER A 47 4.93 -2.62 4.32
C SER A 47 6.16 -1.82 4.69
N GLN A 48 6.08 -1.15 5.83
CA GLN A 48 7.23 -0.65 6.59
C GLN A 48 7.25 -1.36 7.94
N ASN A 49 8.43 -1.82 8.35
CA ASN A 49 8.61 -2.60 9.58
C ASN A 49 9.64 -1.91 10.49
N PRO A 50 9.27 -0.85 11.23
CA PRO A 50 10.16 -0.26 12.23
C PRO A 50 10.50 -1.23 13.36
N GLU A 51 11.68 -1.04 13.95
CA GLU A 51 12.06 -1.69 15.22
C GLU A 51 11.57 -0.84 16.40
N VAL A 52 10.77 -1.42 17.28
CA VAL A 52 10.27 -0.82 18.51
C VAL A 52 10.67 -1.72 19.67
N GLU A 53 11.48 -1.21 20.61
CA GLU A 53 11.98 -1.96 21.77
C GLU A 53 12.65 -3.31 21.41
N GLY A 54 13.35 -3.37 20.27
CA GLY A 54 14.03 -4.59 19.80
C GLY A 54 13.14 -5.55 19.00
N VAL A 55 11.88 -5.18 18.73
CA VAL A 55 10.92 -6.01 17.99
C VAL A 55 10.50 -5.30 16.71
N MET A 56 10.51 -6.03 15.59
CA MET A 56 9.99 -5.53 14.32
C MET A 56 8.46 -5.51 14.35
N VAL A 57 7.87 -4.36 14.08
CA VAL A 57 6.41 -4.16 14.09
C VAL A 57 5.98 -3.71 12.71
N ALA A 58 4.96 -4.35 12.14
CA ALA A 58 4.32 -3.88 10.92
C ALA A 58 3.60 -2.55 11.19
N ASP A 59 4.08 -1.46 10.57
CA ASP A 59 3.46 -0.14 10.66
C ASP A 59 3.79 0.75 9.45
N PRO A 60 2.90 0.81 8.43
CA PRO A 60 1.79 -0.11 8.17
C PRO A 60 2.21 -1.33 7.32
N ASP A 61 1.34 -2.34 7.26
CA ASP A 61 1.32 -3.38 6.21
C ASP A 61 -0.06 -3.40 5.54
N MET A 62 -0.12 -3.18 4.23
CA MET A 62 -1.35 -3.06 3.45
C MET A 62 -1.35 -3.93 2.21
N GLU A 63 -2.41 -4.72 2.03
CA GLU A 63 -2.72 -5.33 0.74
C GLU A 63 -3.57 -4.38 -0.11
N ILE A 64 -3.23 -4.28 -1.39
CA ILE A 64 -3.83 -3.35 -2.34
C ILE A 64 -4.18 -4.11 -3.61
N ARG A 65 -5.43 -4.02 -4.04
CA ARG A 65 -5.85 -4.51 -5.35
C ARG A 65 -5.70 -3.42 -6.40
N VAL A 66 -5.21 -3.81 -7.56
CA VAL A 66 -5.00 -2.95 -8.73
C VAL A 66 -5.89 -3.45 -9.86
N ASP A 67 -6.55 -2.53 -10.56
CA ASP A 67 -7.23 -2.79 -11.83
C ASP A 67 -6.49 -1.99 -12.90
N HIS A 68 -5.68 -2.68 -13.70
CA HIS A 68 -4.86 -2.08 -14.75
C HIS A 68 -5.68 -1.55 -15.93
N ALA A 69 -6.85 -2.14 -16.20
CA ALA A 69 -7.72 -1.70 -17.29
C ALA A 69 -8.40 -0.37 -16.95
N ARG A 70 -8.83 -0.21 -15.69
CA ARG A 70 -9.47 1.03 -15.20
C ARG A 70 -8.49 2.04 -14.62
N LYS A 71 -7.22 1.64 -14.44
CA LYS A 71 -6.17 2.43 -13.77
C LYS A 71 -6.62 2.90 -12.39
N THR A 72 -7.12 1.96 -11.59
CA THR A 72 -7.58 2.21 -10.22
C THR A 72 -6.90 1.24 -9.27
N ALA A 73 -6.67 1.67 -8.03
CA ALA A 73 -6.20 0.81 -6.96
C ALA A 73 -6.96 1.10 -5.67
N GLU A 74 -7.25 0.06 -4.90
CA GLU A 74 -7.99 0.18 -3.63
C GLU A 74 -7.41 -0.75 -2.57
N PRO A 75 -7.48 -0.37 -1.28
CA PRO A 75 -7.00 -1.22 -0.19
C PRO A 75 -7.91 -2.43 0.00
N LEU A 76 -7.31 -3.56 0.37
CA LEU A 76 -8.00 -4.77 0.80
C LEU A 76 -7.91 -4.93 2.32
N THR A 77 -6.71 -4.76 2.87
CA THR A 77 -6.41 -4.95 4.28
C THR A 77 -5.44 -3.89 4.79
N LEU A 78 -5.41 -3.71 6.12
CA LEU A 78 -4.37 -2.99 6.84
C LEU A 78 -4.07 -3.78 8.13
N GLN A 79 -2.80 -4.05 8.37
CA GLN A 79 -2.25 -4.45 9.66
C GLN A 79 -1.37 -3.31 10.19
N SER A 80 -1.62 -2.89 11.44
CA SER A 80 -0.78 -1.94 12.18
C SER A 80 -0.76 -2.35 13.64
N GLY A 81 0.40 -2.79 14.12
CA GLY A 81 0.53 -3.43 15.43
C GLY A 81 -0.43 -4.63 15.58
N GLU A 82 -1.28 -4.62 16.61
CA GLU A 82 -2.29 -5.66 16.85
C GLU A 82 -3.60 -5.45 16.08
N THR A 83 -3.76 -4.31 15.41
CA THR A 83 -5.02 -3.97 14.72
C THR A 83 -5.03 -4.49 13.29
N ARG A 84 -6.04 -5.31 12.96
CA ARG A 84 -6.34 -5.74 11.59
C ARG A 84 -7.65 -5.16 11.08
N ARG A 85 -7.63 -4.59 9.88
CA ARG A 85 -8.82 -4.08 9.19
C ARG A 85 -8.96 -4.73 7.81
N VAL A 86 -10.19 -5.03 7.41
CA VAL A 86 -10.49 -5.75 6.15
C VAL A 86 -11.67 -5.09 5.45
N VAL A 87 -11.53 -4.77 4.16
CA VAL A 87 -12.59 -4.13 3.35
C VAL A 87 -13.67 -5.12 2.92
N TYR A 88 -13.27 -6.32 2.48
CA TYR A 88 -14.18 -7.37 2.00
C TYR A 88 -14.32 -8.46 3.06
N THR A 89 -15.31 -8.33 3.93
CA THR A 89 -15.47 -9.20 5.11
C THR A 89 -16.11 -10.55 4.80
N ALA A 90 -16.80 -10.67 3.67
CA ALA A 90 -17.36 -11.90 3.12
C ALA A 90 -17.62 -11.73 1.61
N PRO A 91 -17.83 -12.83 0.86
CA PRO A 91 -18.23 -12.72 -0.55
C PRO A 91 -19.44 -11.80 -0.74
N GLY A 92 -19.28 -10.77 -1.58
CA GLY A 92 -20.33 -9.78 -1.85
C GLY A 92 -20.59 -8.76 -0.73
N ARG A 93 -19.87 -8.80 0.40
CA ARG A 93 -19.98 -7.81 1.47
C ARG A 93 -18.78 -6.87 1.50
N VAL A 94 -19.07 -5.57 1.51
CA VAL A 94 -18.07 -4.50 1.56
C VAL A 94 -18.34 -3.64 2.79
N ASP A 95 -17.34 -3.48 3.65
CA ASP A 95 -17.36 -2.44 4.67
C ASP A 95 -16.96 -1.11 4.02
N LEU A 96 -17.97 -0.33 3.63
CA LEU A 96 -17.78 0.96 2.97
C LEU A 96 -17.03 1.97 3.84
N LYS A 97 -17.24 1.94 5.16
CA LYS A 97 -16.53 2.84 6.09
C LYS A 97 -15.05 2.51 6.08
N THR A 98 -14.72 1.23 6.24
CA THR A 98 -13.32 0.77 6.21
C THR A 98 -12.67 1.05 4.86
N ARG A 99 -13.37 0.83 3.75
CA ARG A 99 -12.84 1.16 2.41
C ARG A 99 -12.48 2.64 2.28
N ILE A 100 -13.37 3.54 2.70
CA ILE A 100 -13.14 4.99 2.60
C ILE A 100 -11.96 5.42 3.46
N GLU A 101 -11.91 4.95 4.71
CA GLU A 101 -10.85 5.31 5.66
C GLU A 101 -9.49 4.77 5.20
N LEU A 102 -9.40 3.51 4.79
CA LEU A 102 -8.15 2.92 4.31
C LEU A 102 -7.69 3.55 2.99
N SER A 103 -8.61 3.96 2.12
CA SER A 103 -8.23 4.63 0.86
C SER A 103 -7.60 6.00 1.13
N ARG A 104 -8.16 6.76 2.07
CA ARG A 104 -7.57 8.05 2.49
C ARG A 104 -6.23 7.88 3.19
N PHE A 105 -6.11 6.87 4.05
CA PHE A 105 -4.85 6.54 4.70
C PHE A 105 -3.78 6.19 3.65
N LEU A 106 -4.08 5.26 2.74
CA LEU A 106 -3.17 4.83 1.68
C LEU A 106 -2.76 6.00 0.78
N ASP A 107 -3.71 6.84 0.35
CA ASP A 107 -3.43 8.02 -0.43
C ASP A 107 -2.44 8.97 0.26
N THR A 108 -2.66 9.23 1.56
CA THR A 108 -1.80 10.09 2.38
C THR A 108 -0.41 9.47 2.57
N TRP A 109 -0.34 8.18 2.89
CA TRP A 109 0.91 7.47 3.12
C TRP A 109 1.77 7.37 1.86
N LEU A 110 1.17 7.05 0.70
CA LEU A 110 1.90 7.05 -0.57
C LEU A 110 2.40 8.44 -0.96
N SER A 111 1.66 9.50 -0.62
CA SER A 111 2.13 10.88 -0.79
C SER A 111 3.38 11.15 0.04
N ASP A 112 3.35 10.80 1.32
CA ASP A 112 4.49 10.97 2.24
C ASP A 112 5.73 10.15 1.79
N LEU A 113 5.53 8.91 1.33
CA LEU A 113 6.61 8.10 0.76
C LEU A 113 7.22 8.75 -0.50
N LEU A 114 6.38 9.26 -1.40
CA LEU A 114 6.85 9.96 -2.59
C LEU A 114 7.62 11.25 -2.24
N ASP A 115 7.14 12.02 -1.26
CA ASP A 115 7.81 13.24 -0.80
C ASP A 115 9.17 12.94 -0.15
N LYS A 116 9.30 11.78 0.49
CA LYS A 116 10.57 11.24 1.02
C LYS A 116 11.47 10.61 -0.05
N GLY A 117 11.01 10.50 -1.29
CA GLY A 117 11.81 10.02 -2.42
C GLY A 117 11.74 8.51 -2.68
N PHE A 118 10.80 7.77 -2.09
CA PHE A 118 10.64 6.33 -2.33
C PHE A 118 10.15 6.05 -3.76
N ILE A 119 11.10 5.97 -4.69
CA ILE A 119 10.91 5.68 -6.11
C ILE A 119 11.92 4.60 -6.49
N ARG A 120 11.43 3.50 -7.08
CA ARG A 120 12.28 2.32 -7.37
C ARG A 120 13.34 2.56 -8.44
N HIS A 121 13.04 3.41 -9.43
CA HIS A 121 13.96 3.76 -10.50
C HIS A 121 14.48 5.17 -10.27
N GLN A 122 15.63 5.27 -9.62
CA GLN A 122 16.42 6.50 -9.57
C GLN A 122 17.60 6.39 -10.53
#